data_AF-A0A3Q2PAP9-F1
#
_entry.id   AF-A0A3Q2PAP9-F1
#
_cell.length_a   1.000
_cell.length_b   1.000
_cell.length_c   1.000
_cell.angle_alpha   90.00
_cell.angle_beta   90.00
_cell.angle_gamma   90.00
#
_symmetry.space_group_name_H-M   'P 1'
#
loop_
_entity.id
_entity.type
_entity.pdbx_description
1 polymer ?
#
loop_
_entity_poly.entity_id
_entity_poly.type
_entity_poly.pdbx_seq_one_letter_code
_entity_poly.pdbx_strand_id
1 'polypeptide(L)'
;MGFSYEMKLLVFMCAFLQISGQNPLRHWTLLPNVLVVEVNGTLGQQPITCLELPEDVETRGNHIQDIFWKKNGMVEAQRGNLYLVPLVESLGGGNYTCHSRDGSLLNHTEVLIQLVETKKKRILVKDKQEDYLKCSTQNYNGEFHCSWTWHSSRVGKAAFIKVQRLTYVASVSDDHDSQCSADPGRRHWTCSSAQSNFSCSVDDSGSGVSCLDRQHCPYAEERQQIHVTVFVRTDDFLLESYSKLFYLAEIVKPDKVKIGKVNKTVVEWSYPSSWNTPYSYFPLTFQISQLRGRCRKCESPCTDLKPSKAWTVHSTDICQFKVKHKVRAVCVRAKDALCDSQWSEWTHVRLVTPI
;
A
#
# COMPACT_ATOMS: atom_id res chain seq x y z
N MET A 1 -70.10 -50.66 11.65
CA MET A 1 -68.71 -51.01 12.00
C MET A 1 -67.88 -50.87 10.74
N GLY A 2 -67.32 -49.68 10.53
CA GLY A 2 -66.47 -49.38 9.38
C GLY A 2 -65.02 -49.71 9.73
N PHE A 3 -64.36 -50.48 8.87
CA PHE A 3 -62.92 -50.70 8.98
C PHE A 3 -62.19 -49.93 7.90
N SER A 4 -61.25 -49.13 8.40
CA SER A 4 -60.44 -48.12 7.76
C SER A 4 -59.57 -48.66 6.63
N TYR A 5 -59.58 -47.92 5.53
CA TYR A 5 -58.45 -47.79 4.60
C TYR A 5 -57.30 -47.10 5.34
N GLU A 6 -56.06 -47.56 5.17
CA GLU A 6 -54.90 -46.69 5.35
C GLU A 6 -53.83 -47.04 4.32
N MET A 7 -53.58 -46.04 3.48
CA MET A 7 -52.68 -46.01 2.35
C MET A 7 -51.40 -45.35 2.85
N LYS A 8 -50.35 -46.14 3.12
CA LYS A 8 -49.05 -45.57 3.48
C LYS A 8 -48.39 -44.95 2.25
N LEU A 9 -48.65 -43.66 2.06
CA LEU A 9 -48.00 -42.77 1.11
C LEU A 9 -46.54 -42.53 1.57
N LEU A 10 -45.60 -42.71 0.65
CA LEU A 10 -44.21 -42.27 0.78
C LEU A 10 -44.14 -40.75 0.98
N VAL A 11 -43.50 -40.31 2.06
CA VAL A 11 -42.94 -38.95 2.16
C VAL A 11 -41.44 -39.10 2.33
N PHE A 12 -40.71 -39.10 1.20
CA PHE A 12 -39.29 -38.80 1.20
C PHE A 12 -39.15 -37.34 1.64
N MET A 13 -38.86 -37.12 2.92
CA MET A 13 -38.38 -35.83 3.41
C MET A 13 -37.04 -35.57 2.73
N CYS A 14 -37.06 -34.76 1.69
CA CYS A 14 -35.88 -34.16 1.09
C CYS A 14 -35.17 -33.32 2.16
N ALA A 15 -34.21 -33.94 2.86
CA ALA A 15 -33.15 -33.21 3.55
C ALA A 15 -32.19 -32.66 2.49
N PHE A 16 -32.64 -31.68 1.70
CA PHE A 16 -31.74 -30.70 1.13
C PHE A 16 -31.29 -29.79 2.27
N LEU A 17 -30.40 -30.31 3.12
CA LEU A 17 -29.42 -29.46 3.78
C LEU A 17 -28.55 -28.90 2.65
N GLN A 18 -29.04 -27.85 1.99
CA GLN A 18 -28.13 -26.92 1.35
C GLN A 18 -27.23 -26.44 2.48
N ILE A 19 -25.99 -26.92 2.47
CA ILE A 19 -24.89 -26.28 3.17
C ILE A 19 -24.78 -24.90 2.53
N SER A 20 -25.62 -23.97 2.97
CA SER A 20 -25.48 -22.56 2.69
C SER A 20 -24.16 -22.17 3.33
N GLY A 21 -23.13 -21.97 2.51
CA GLY A 21 -21.86 -21.45 3.00
C GLY A 21 -22.13 -20.24 3.88
N GLN A 22 -21.59 -20.23 5.10
CA GLN A 22 -21.78 -19.14 6.05
C GLN A 22 -21.24 -17.84 5.42
N ASN A 23 -22.09 -16.81 5.35
CA ASN A 23 -21.70 -15.45 5.01
C ASN A 23 -21.93 -14.59 6.27
N PRO A 24 -20.89 -13.93 6.81
CA PRO A 24 -19.55 -13.75 6.24
C PRO A 24 -18.66 -14.99 6.33
N LEU A 25 -17.64 -15.02 5.47
CA LEU A 25 -16.61 -16.06 5.47
C LEU A 25 -15.63 -15.88 6.62
N ARG A 26 -15.27 -14.62 6.90
CA ARG A 26 -14.37 -14.22 7.97
C ARG A 26 -14.67 -12.78 8.36
N HIS A 27 -14.38 -12.42 9.60
CA HIS A 27 -14.28 -11.03 10.01
C HIS A 27 -13.02 -10.82 10.87
N TRP A 28 -12.54 -9.58 10.91
CA TRP A 28 -11.38 -9.20 11.70
C TRP A 28 -11.35 -7.69 11.92
N THR A 29 -10.64 -7.25 12.94
CA THR A 29 -10.54 -5.83 13.32
C THR A 29 -9.30 -5.22 12.66
N LEU A 30 -9.48 -4.24 11.76
CA LEU A 30 -8.37 -3.56 11.08
C LEU A 30 -7.73 -2.50 11.98
N LEU A 31 -8.56 -1.75 12.69
CA LEU A 31 -8.22 -0.73 13.66
C LEU A 31 -9.30 -0.76 14.75
N PRO A 32 -9.06 -0.15 15.93
CA PRO A 32 -10.12 0.05 16.91
C PRO A 32 -11.38 0.63 16.24
N ASN A 33 -12.53 -0.01 16.46
CA ASN A 33 -13.82 0.34 15.87
C ASN A 33 -13.91 0.23 14.33
N VAL A 34 -12.99 -0.47 13.67
CA VAL A 34 -13.05 -0.75 12.22
C VAL A 34 -13.09 -2.26 11.99
N LEU A 35 -14.28 -2.78 11.70
CA LEU A 35 -14.53 -4.19 11.43
C LEU A 35 -14.45 -4.44 9.93
N VAL A 36 -13.62 -5.39 9.51
CA VAL A 36 -13.59 -5.89 8.14
C VAL A 36 -14.37 -7.18 8.07
N VAL A 37 -15.28 -7.26 7.11
CA VAL A 37 -16.16 -8.41 6.90
C VAL A 37 -15.93 -8.94 5.49
N GLU A 38 -15.39 -10.15 5.42
CA GLU A 38 -15.11 -10.86 4.17
C GLU A 38 -16.36 -11.61 3.72
N VAL A 39 -16.88 -11.26 2.53
CA VAL A 39 -18.16 -11.76 2.01
C VAL A 39 -18.01 -12.43 0.66
N ASN A 40 -18.89 -13.39 0.38
CA ASN A 40 -18.93 -14.15 -0.88
C ASN A 40 -20.04 -13.68 -1.83
N GLY A 41 -20.88 -12.73 -1.42
CA GLY A 41 -22.00 -12.22 -2.21
C GLY A 41 -23.35 -12.91 -1.97
N THR A 42 -23.46 -13.90 -1.07
CA THR A 42 -24.75 -14.47 -0.67
C THR A 42 -25.40 -13.65 0.46
N LEU A 43 -26.64 -13.97 0.84
CA LEU A 43 -27.26 -13.36 2.01
C LEU A 43 -26.55 -13.83 3.30
N GLY A 44 -26.34 -12.91 4.23
CA GLY A 44 -25.68 -13.17 5.50
C GLY A 44 -25.98 -12.11 6.55
N GLN A 45 -25.44 -12.30 7.75
CA GLN A 45 -25.53 -11.32 8.83
C GLN A 45 -24.23 -11.29 9.63
N GLN A 46 -23.81 -10.10 10.05
CA GLN A 46 -22.69 -9.93 10.97
C GLN A 46 -23.17 -9.19 12.24
N PRO A 47 -23.11 -9.81 13.43
CA PRO A 47 -23.42 -9.12 14.67
C PRO A 47 -22.33 -8.08 15.00
N ILE A 48 -22.76 -6.92 15.49
CA ILE A 48 -21.92 -5.91 16.15
C ILE A 48 -22.53 -5.52 17.49
N THR A 49 -21.69 -5.19 18.46
CA THR A 49 -22.11 -4.87 19.83
C THR A 49 -21.77 -3.41 20.16
N CYS A 50 -22.66 -2.71 20.86
CA CYS A 50 -22.45 -1.31 21.25
C CYS A 50 -21.50 -1.19 22.45
N LEU A 51 -21.80 -1.88 23.54
CA LEU A 51 -21.05 -1.86 24.79
C LEU A 51 -20.55 -3.27 25.13
N GLU A 52 -19.28 -3.38 25.47
CA GLU A 52 -18.72 -4.58 26.09
C GLU A 52 -19.27 -4.67 27.52
N LEU A 53 -20.09 -5.69 27.78
CA LEU A 53 -20.66 -5.95 29.10
C LEU A 53 -19.77 -6.95 29.83
N PRO A 54 -19.35 -6.68 31.08
CA PRO A 54 -18.72 -7.70 31.92
C PRO A 54 -19.69 -8.88 32.13
N GLU A 55 -19.15 -10.10 32.19
CA GLU A 55 -19.92 -11.36 32.32
C GLU A 55 -20.88 -11.37 33.54
N ASP A 56 -20.63 -10.53 34.55
CA ASP A 56 -21.31 -10.59 35.86
C ASP A 56 -22.35 -9.48 36.13
N VAL A 57 -22.82 -8.73 35.12
CA VAL A 57 -23.77 -7.61 35.35
C VAL A 57 -25.14 -7.89 34.74
N GLU A 58 -25.91 -8.76 35.38
CA GLU A 58 -27.36 -8.93 35.14
C GLU A 58 -28.19 -7.69 35.54
N THR A 59 -27.57 -6.66 36.13
CA THR A 59 -28.27 -5.53 36.76
C THR A 59 -28.55 -4.32 35.85
N ARG A 60 -28.43 -4.43 34.52
CA ARG A 60 -28.70 -3.32 33.58
C ARG A 60 -29.75 -3.58 32.49
N GLY A 61 -30.66 -4.53 32.71
CA GLY A 61 -31.68 -4.95 31.73
C GLY A 61 -32.53 -3.83 31.12
N ASN A 62 -32.84 -2.77 31.87
CA ASN A 62 -33.68 -1.66 31.38
C ASN A 62 -32.93 -0.67 30.47
N HIS A 63 -31.63 -0.42 30.70
CA HIS A 63 -30.87 0.57 29.91
C HIS A 63 -30.38 0.03 28.57
N ILE A 64 -30.27 -1.30 28.43
CA ILE A 64 -29.81 -1.97 27.22
C ILE A 64 -30.89 -1.94 26.12
N GLN A 65 -32.16 -2.05 26.47
CA GLN A 65 -33.29 -2.00 25.51
C GLN A 65 -33.51 -0.60 24.91
N ASP A 66 -33.01 0.45 25.57
CA ASP A 66 -33.13 1.84 25.14
C ASP A 66 -32.05 2.27 24.13
N ILE A 67 -31.08 1.41 23.81
CA ILE A 67 -30.04 1.71 22.83
C ILE A 67 -30.65 1.71 21.43
N PHE A 68 -30.33 2.75 20.65
CA PHE A 68 -30.74 2.81 19.25
C PHE A 68 -29.56 3.07 18.32
N TRP A 69 -29.68 2.53 17.12
CA TRP A 69 -28.62 2.54 16.13
C TRP A 69 -28.89 3.56 15.04
N LYS A 70 -27.80 4.11 14.50
CA LYS A 70 -27.81 4.84 13.24
C LYS A 70 -26.79 4.23 12.29
N LYS A 71 -27.16 4.05 11.02
CA LYS A 71 -26.26 3.70 9.94
C LYS A 71 -26.05 4.92 9.06
N ASN A 72 -24.80 5.37 8.92
CA ASN A 72 -24.44 6.56 8.15
C ASN A 72 -25.26 7.79 8.56
N GLY A 73 -25.57 7.92 9.86
CA GLY A 73 -26.38 9.01 10.42
C GLY A 73 -27.90 8.82 10.33
N MET A 74 -28.41 7.83 9.61
CA MET A 74 -29.84 7.52 9.51
C MET A 74 -30.27 6.53 10.59
N VAL A 75 -31.41 6.78 11.24
CA VAL A 75 -31.92 5.94 12.33
C VAL A 75 -32.37 4.58 11.79
N GLU A 76 -31.95 3.53 12.48
CA GLU A 76 -32.28 2.15 12.14
C GLU A 76 -33.46 1.61 12.98
N ALA A 77 -34.16 0.62 12.44
CA ALA A 77 -35.26 -0.04 13.15
C ALA A 77 -34.77 -0.95 14.29
N GLN A 78 -33.59 -1.56 14.15
CA GLN A 78 -33.00 -2.43 15.16
C GLN A 78 -32.59 -1.63 16.41
N ARG A 79 -32.87 -2.18 17.59
CA ARG A 79 -32.63 -1.60 18.92
C ARG A 79 -31.90 -2.61 19.79
N GLY A 80 -31.30 -2.12 20.88
CA GLY A 80 -30.59 -2.95 21.84
C GLY A 80 -29.07 -2.88 21.69
N ASN A 81 -28.35 -3.57 22.60
CA ASN A 81 -26.89 -3.61 22.59
C ASN A 81 -26.30 -4.35 21.38
N LEU A 82 -27.06 -5.27 20.79
CA LEU A 82 -26.67 -6.06 19.62
C LEU A 82 -27.36 -5.52 18.37
N TYR A 83 -26.61 -5.33 17.29
CA TYR A 83 -27.14 -5.00 15.97
C TYR A 83 -26.69 -6.06 14.96
N LEU A 84 -27.62 -6.60 14.19
CA LEU A 84 -27.33 -7.59 13.15
C LEU A 84 -27.18 -6.85 11.82
N VAL A 85 -25.93 -6.66 11.38
CA VAL A 85 -25.63 -6.04 10.09
C VAL A 85 -26.13 -6.95 8.97
N PRO A 86 -27.11 -6.54 8.17
CA PRO A 86 -27.55 -7.34 7.04
C PRO A 86 -26.49 -7.29 5.94
N LEU A 87 -26.04 -8.46 5.51
CA LEU A 87 -25.13 -8.63 4.38
C LEU A 87 -25.97 -9.09 3.18
N VAL A 88 -26.19 -8.20 2.22
CA VAL A 88 -26.92 -8.50 0.99
C VAL A 88 -25.98 -8.27 -0.16
N GLU A 89 -25.57 -9.34 -0.82
CA GLU A 89 -24.50 -9.30 -1.83
C GLU A 89 -23.19 -8.73 -1.25
N SER A 90 -22.77 -7.57 -1.75
CA SER A 90 -21.62 -6.80 -1.28
C SER A 90 -22.01 -5.60 -0.40
N LEU A 91 -23.29 -5.49 -0.04
CA LEU A 91 -23.85 -4.39 0.73
C LEU A 91 -23.91 -4.77 2.21
N GLY A 92 -23.55 -3.85 3.08
CA GLY A 92 -23.42 -4.09 4.53
C GLY A 92 -22.46 -3.12 5.19
N GLY A 93 -21.51 -2.58 4.42
CA GLY A 93 -20.59 -1.56 4.89
C GLY A 93 -21.30 -0.27 5.30
N GLY A 94 -20.69 0.44 6.24
CA GLY A 94 -21.27 1.64 6.82
C GLY A 94 -20.61 2.06 8.12
N ASN A 95 -20.87 3.29 8.54
CA ASN A 95 -20.59 3.76 9.89
C ASN A 95 -21.83 3.51 10.77
N TYR A 96 -21.70 2.60 11.72
CA TYR A 96 -22.75 2.25 12.66
C TYR A 96 -22.46 2.92 13.99
N THR A 97 -23.35 3.81 14.43
CA THR A 97 -23.25 4.46 15.74
C THR A 97 -24.40 4.02 16.62
N CYS A 98 -24.10 3.73 17.88
CA CYS A 98 -25.13 3.43 18.88
C CYS A 98 -25.27 4.58 19.87
N HIS A 99 -26.49 4.85 20.28
CA HIS A 99 -26.86 5.98 21.10
C HIS A 99 -27.74 5.56 22.28
N SER A 100 -27.59 6.24 23.41
CA SER A 100 -28.50 6.11 24.56
C SER A 100 -29.83 6.79 24.30
N ARG A 101 -30.81 6.57 25.19
CA ARG A 101 -32.17 7.13 25.09
C ARG A 101 -32.22 8.64 24.87
N ASP A 102 -31.33 9.38 25.50
CA ASP A 102 -31.20 10.84 25.41
C ASP A 102 -30.51 11.32 24.11
N GLY A 103 -30.02 10.39 23.29
CA GLY A 103 -29.33 10.65 22.03
C GLY A 103 -27.82 10.77 22.13
N SER A 104 -27.22 10.63 23.31
CA SER A 104 -25.76 10.68 23.47
C SER A 104 -25.08 9.54 22.71
N LEU A 105 -23.92 9.79 22.10
CA LEU A 105 -23.15 8.76 21.39
C LEU A 105 -22.48 7.85 22.42
N LEU A 106 -22.76 6.54 22.36
CA LEU A 106 -22.18 5.55 23.25
C LEU A 106 -20.92 4.92 22.64
N ASN A 107 -21.03 4.43 21.40
CA ASN A 107 -19.93 3.84 20.66
C ASN A 107 -20.19 3.87 19.15
N HIS A 108 -19.19 3.50 18.36
CA HIS A 108 -19.29 3.39 16.92
C HIS A 108 -18.47 2.22 16.37
N THR A 109 -18.89 1.70 15.23
CA THR A 109 -18.19 0.68 14.46
C THR A 109 -18.31 1.02 12.98
N GLU A 110 -17.18 1.28 12.32
CA GLU A 110 -17.08 1.33 10.87
C GLU A 110 -16.95 -0.10 10.34
N VAL A 111 -17.91 -0.54 9.51
CA VAL A 111 -17.88 -1.85 8.87
C VAL A 111 -17.41 -1.67 7.43
N LEU A 112 -16.31 -2.33 7.08
CA LEU A 112 -15.75 -2.41 5.74
C LEU A 112 -16.02 -3.78 5.13
N ILE A 113 -16.34 -3.83 3.85
CA ILE A 113 -16.64 -5.06 3.12
C ILE A 113 -15.45 -5.45 2.26
N GLN A 114 -15.01 -6.70 2.39
CA GLN A 114 -13.98 -7.29 1.54
C GLN A 114 -14.61 -8.41 0.71
N LEU A 115 -14.45 -8.36 -0.61
CA LEU A 115 -15.02 -9.34 -1.53
C LEU A 115 -14.00 -10.40 -1.92
N VAL A 116 -14.36 -11.68 -1.78
CA VAL A 116 -13.47 -12.81 -2.14
C VAL A 116 -13.34 -12.97 -3.65
N GLU A 117 -14.46 -12.96 -4.38
CA GLU A 117 -14.46 -13.05 -5.84
C GLU A 117 -14.65 -11.66 -6.47
N THR A 118 -13.57 -11.11 -7.00
CA THR A 118 -13.62 -9.87 -7.77
C THR A 118 -13.80 -10.17 -9.26
N LYS A 119 -15.02 -10.59 -9.67
CA LYS A 119 -15.43 -10.40 -11.08
C LYS A 119 -15.51 -8.91 -11.45
N LYS A 120 -15.53 -8.04 -10.43
CA LYS A 120 -15.50 -6.57 -10.54
C LYS A 120 -14.06 -6.06 -10.74
N LYS A 121 -13.96 -4.88 -11.35
CA LYS A 121 -12.69 -4.16 -11.48
C LYS A 121 -12.14 -3.78 -10.10
N ARG A 122 -10.85 -4.04 -9.89
CA ARG A 122 -10.05 -3.65 -8.71
C ARG A 122 -10.04 -2.12 -8.52
N ILE A 123 -9.81 -1.67 -7.29
CA ILE A 123 -9.67 -0.25 -6.94
C ILE A 123 -8.38 0.35 -7.53
N LEU A 124 -7.27 -0.39 -7.47
CA LEU A 124 -6.00 0.03 -8.06
C LEU A 124 -5.82 -0.60 -9.45
N VAL A 125 -5.09 0.10 -10.31
CA VAL A 125 -4.75 -0.36 -11.66
C VAL A 125 -3.29 -0.78 -11.68
N LYS A 126 -3.02 -1.90 -12.36
CA LYS A 126 -1.67 -2.35 -12.62
C LYS A 126 -0.93 -1.42 -13.57
N ASP A 127 0.36 -1.31 -13.38
CA ASP A 127 1.25 -0.63 -14.30
C ASP A 127 1.67 -1.53 -15.48
N LYS A 128 2.65 -1.05 -16.26
CA LYS A 128 3.20 -1.79 -17.40
C LYS A 128 4.00 -3.03 -17.00
N GLN A 129 4.43 -3.11 -15.75
CA GLN A 129 5.12 -4.25 -15.16
C GLN A 129 4.15 -5.21 -14.45
N GLU A 130 2.83 -5.03 -14.64
CA GLU A 130 1.78 -5.84 -14.00
C GLU A 130 1.72 -5.72 -12.47
N ASP A 131 2.28 -4.63 -11.91
CA ASP A 131 2.33 -4.34 -10.48
C ASP A 131 1.29 -3.27 -10.08
N TYR A 132 0.67 -3.43 -8.90
CA TYR A 132 -0.22 -2.41 -8.32
C TYR A 132 0.54 -1.32 -7.55
N LEU A 133 1.64 -1.70 -6.89
CA LEU A 133 2.45 -0.81 -6.06
C LEU A 133 3.82 -0.60 -6.71
N LYS A 134 4.21 0.67 -6.91
CA LYS A 134 5.53 1.08 -7.40
C LYS A 134 6.34 1.64 -6.25
N CYS A 135 7.31 0.86 -5.78
CA CYS A 135 8.19 1.26 -4.70
C CYS A 135 9.57 1.67 -5.23
N SER A 136 10.16 2.69 -4.64
CA SER A 136 11.51 3.15 -4.93
C SER A 136 12.15 3.79 -3.70
N THR A 137 13.48 3.73 -3.62
CA THR A 137 14.26 4.51 -2.65
C THR A 137 15.42 5.21 -3.33
N GLN A 138 15.88 6.34 -2.78
CA GLN A 138 17.01 7.09 -3.31
C GLN A 138 18.35 6.59 -2.79
N ASN A 139 18.36 5.83 -1.68
CA ASN A 139 19.54 5.42 -0.94
C ASN A 139 19.20 4.20 -0.03
N TYR A 140 20.16 3.73 0.74
CA TYR A 140 20.03 2.61 1.66
C TYR A 140 19.75 3.02 3.11
N ASN A 141 19.23 4.23 3.38
CA ASN A 141 19.00 4.70 4.76
C ASN A 141 17.72 4.13 5.42
N GLY A 142 17.05 3.15 4.79
CA GLY A 142 15.81 2.57 5.30
C GLY A 142 14.54 3.34 4.91
N GLU A 143 14.68 4.47 4.21
CA GLU A 143 13.55 5.21 3.63
C GLU A 143 13.15 4.59 2.30
N PHE A 144 11.85 4.53 2.01
CA PHE A 144 11.33 4.19 0.70
C PHE A 144 9.96 4.81 0.49
N HIS A 145 9.58 4.96 -0.78
CA HIS A 145 8.30 5.50 -1.20
C HIS A 145 7.59 4.50 -2.11
N CYS A 146 6.33 4.19 -1.82
CA CYS A 146 5.46 3.37 -2.66
C CYS A 146 4.29 4.20 -3.17
N SER A 147 4.06 4.18 -4.48
CA SER A 147 2.94 4.87 -5.15
C SER A 147 2.04 3.88 -5.88
N TRP A 148 0.80 4.29 -6.12
CA TRP A 148 -0.18 3.52 -6.86
C TRP A 148 -1.03 4.41 -7.76
N THR A 149 -1.83 3.79 -8.64
CA THR A 149 -2.75 4.49 -9.53
C THR A 149 -4.16 3.98 -9.29
N TRP A 150 -5.06 4.91 -8.97
CA TRP A 150 -6.50 4.62 -8.83
C TRP A 150 -7.12 4.26 -10.17
N HIS A 151 -8.10 3.36 -10.16
CA HIS A 151 -8.96 3.17 -11.31
C HIS A 151 -9.83 4.41 -11.53
N SER A 152 -10.03 4.81 -12.79
CA SER A 152 -10.69 6.08 -13.16
C SER A 152 -12.09 6.27 -12.57
N SER A 153 -12.79 5.17 -12.27
CA SER A 153 -14.12 5.16 -11.67
C SER A 153 -14.16 4.67 -10.22
N ARG A 154 -13.01 4.38 -9.60
CA ARG A 154 -12.90 3.84 -8.23
C ARG A 154 -11.73 4.53 -7.54
N VAL A 155 -11.98 5.76 -7.11
CA VAL A 155 -11.03 6.53 -6.30
C VAL A 155 -11.38 6.30 -4.85
N GLY A 156 -10.36 5.99 -4.05
CA GLY A 156 -10.52 5.70 -2.63
C GLY A 156 -9.51 6.47 -1.79
N LYS A 157 -9.27 5.96 -0.59
CA LYS A 157 -8.29 6.48 0.35
C LYS A 157 -7.54 5.32 0.98
N ALA A 158 -6.31 5.56 1.43
CA ALA A 158 -5.63 4.60 2.30
C ALA A 158 -6.42 4.45 3.61
N ALA A 159 -6.82 3.23 3.92
CA ALA A 159 -7.48 2.88 5.18
C ALA A 159 -6.45 2.54 6.26
N PHE A 160 -5.42 1.78 5.88
CA PHE A 160 -4.36 1.34 6.77
C PHE A 160 -3.11 0.93 5.99
N ILE A 161 -1.93 1.08 6.60
CA ILE A 161 -0.66 0.65 6.04
C ILE A 161 -0.01 -0.30 7.05
N LYS A 162 0.31 -1.53 6.62
CA LYS A 162 1.08 -2.50 7.40
C LYS A 162 2.43 -2.71 6.72
N VAL A 163 3.52 -2.49 7.44
CA VAL A 163 4.88 -2.75 6.95
C VAL A 163 5.63 -3.60 7.97
N GLN A 164 6.31 -4.62 7.50
CA GLN A 164 7.11 -5.51 8.34
C GLN A 164 8.27 -6.11 7.54
N ARG A 165 9.32 -6.55 8.23
CA ARG A 165 10.32 -7.44 7.64
C ARG A 165 9.83 -8.88 7.74
N LEU A 166 9.87 -9.63 6.63
CA LEU A 166 9.51 -11.05 6.61
C LEU A 166 10.77 -11.93 6.61
N THR A 167 10.78 -12.94 7.47
CA THR A 167 11.73 -14.05 7.40
C THR A 167 11.12 -15.22 6.63
N TYR A 168 11.95 -15.95 5.90
CA TYR A 168 11.54 -17.15 5.15
C TYR A 168 10.83 -18.22 6.02
N VAL A 169 11.09 -18.21 7.33
CA VAL A 169 10.56 -19.19 8.30
C VAL A 169 9.15 -18.84 8.81
N ALA A 170 8.69 -17.59 8.63
CA ALA A 170 7.40 -17.11 9.15
C ALA A 170 6.21 -17.28 8.17
N SER A 171 6.31 -18.20 7.20
CA SER A 171 5.24 -18.44 6.22
C SER A 171 4.10 -19.33 6.74
N VAL A 172 4.17 -19.80 7.98
CA VAL A 172 3.14 -20.64 8.59
C VAL A 172 3.01 -20.25 10.07
N SER A 173 1.85 -19.73 10.47
CA SER A 173 1.44 -19.34 11.82
C SER A 173 1.96 -18.02 12.42
N ASP A 174 0.99 -17.26 12.90
CA ASP A 174 0.99 -16.06 13.75
C ASP A 174 1.21 -14.66 13.15
N ASP A 175 0.06 -13.99 13.05
CA ASP A 175 -0.26 -12.57 12.86
C ASP A 175 0.34 -11.64 13.95
N HIS A 176 1.34 -12.10 14.72
CA HIS A 176 1.72 -11.50 16.00
C HIS A 176 3.06 -10.74 16.05
N ASP A 177 3.85 -10.70 14.97
CA ASP A 177 5.20 -10.13 15.11
C ASP A 177 5.30 -8.62 14.80
N SER A 178 4.29 -8.00 14.16
CA SER A 178 4.28 -6.54 13.91
C SER A 178 3.05 -5.84 14.47
N GLN A 179 3.25 -5.04 15.52
CA GLN A 179 2.20 -4.19 16.07
C GLN A 179 2.16 -2.89 15.27
N CYS A 180 1.07 -2.68 14.54
CA CYS A 180 0.84 -1.48 13.75
C CYS A 180 -0.27 -0.62 14.36
N SER A 181 -0.04 0.69 14.38
CA SER A 181 -1.00 1.68 14.87
C SER A 181 -1.12 2.83 13.86
N ALA A 182 -2.27 3.52 13.87
CA ALA A 182 -2.54 4.67 13.04
C ALA A 182 -2.82 5.90 13.90
N ASP A 183 -2.46 7.08 13.42
CA ASP A 183 -2.93 8.33 14.00
C ASP A 183 -4.45 8.51 13.79
N PRO A 184 -5.12 9.39 14.56
CA PRO A 184 -6.56 9.63 14.40
C PRO A 184 -6.96 10.07 13.00
N GLY A 185 -6.06 10.78 12.29
CA GLY A 185 -6.28 11.23 10.93
C GLY A 185 -6.10 10.15 9.86
N ARG A 186 -5.59 8.97 10.22
CA ARG A 186 -5.19 7.89 9.31
C ARG A 186 -4.30 8.41 8.17
N ARG A 187 -3.35 9.27 8.52
CA ARG A 187 -2.32 9.81 7.63
C ARG A 187 -0.92 9.31 8.00
N HIS A 188 -0.75 8.81 9.23
CA HIS A 188 0.51 8.32 9.76
C HIS A 188 0.34 6.95 10.42
N TRP A 189 1.27 6.03 10.15
CA TRP A 189 1.28 4.69 10.73
C TRP A 189 2.64 4.36 11.32
N THR A 190 2.62 3.69 12.46
CA THR A 190 3.83 3.16 13.08
C THR A 190 3.67 1.65 13.23
N CYS A 191 4.60 0.89 12.64
CA CYS A 191 4.66 -0.56 12.73
C CYS A 191 5.98 -0.95 13.40
N SER A 192 5.91 -1.66 14.51
CA SER A 192 7.09 -2.08 15.26
C SER A 192 7.10 -3.59 15.48
N SER A 193 8.28 -4.18 15.36
CA SER A 193 8.60 -5.57 15.69
C SER A 193 9.94 -5.64 16.42
N ALA A 194 10.38 -6.84 16.80
CA ALA A 194 11.71 -7.04 17.36
C ALA A 194 12.87 -6.66 16.41
N GLN A 195 12.59 -6.57 15.10
CA GLN A 195 13.60 -6.45 14.05
C GLN A 195 13.43 -5.21 13.16
N SER A 196 12.34 -4.47 13.34
CA SER A 196 12.06 -3.30 12.50
C SER A 196 11.19 -2.27 13.22
N ASN A 197 11.35 -1.01 12.84
CA ASN A 197 10.51 0.08 13.31
C ASN A 197 10.18 1.02 12.17
N PHE A 198 9.06 0.77 11.50
CA PHE A 198 8.59 1.55 10.38
C PHE A 198 7.69 2.69 10.82
N SER A 199 7.95 3.86 10.27
CA SER A 199 7.10 5.05 10.38
C SER A 199 6.70 5.47 8.97
N CYS A 200 5.41 5.49 8.67
CA CYS A 200 4.86 5.70 7.33
C CYS A 200 3.89 6.87 7.29
N SER A 201 3.92 7.67 6.23
CA SER A 201 2.99 8.78 6.01
C SER A 201 2.43 8.76 4.59
N VAL A 202 1.11 8.94 4.45
CA VAL A 202 0.46 9.09 3.14
C VAL A 202 0.76 10.46 2.55
N ASP A 203 1.00 10.50 1.25
CA ASP A 203 1.21 11.75 0.52
C ASP A 203 -0.05 12.63 0.55
N ASP A 204 0.11 13.92 0.30
CA ASP A 204 -1.03 14.85 0.14
C ASP A 204 -1.94 14.50 -1.05
N SER A 205 -1.41 13.82 -2.07
CA SER A 205 -2.19 13.30 -3.19
C SER A 205 -3.07 12.10 -2.83
N GLY A 206 -2.84 11.48 -1.66
CA GLY A 206 -3.48 10.23 -1.24
C GLY A 206 -3.09 9.01 -2.09
N SER A 207 -2.15 9.14 -3.04
CA SER A 207 -1.83 8.11 -4.04
C SER A 207 -0.45 7.45 -3.82
N GLY A 208 0.15 7.69 -2.66
CA GLY A 208 1.44 7.16 -2.29
C GLY A 208 1.67 7.22 -0.78
N VAL A 209 2.66 6.47 -0.33
CA VAL A 209 3.10 6.40 1.07
C VAL A 209 4.62 6.40 1.12
N SER A 210 5.17 7.23 1.99
CA SER A 210 6.60 7.26 2.33
C SER A 210 6.81 6.61 3.69
N CYS A 211 7.76 5.71 3.78
CA CYS A 211 8.05 4.93 4.99
C CYS A 211 9.53 4.97 5.32
N LEU A 212 9.85 4.96 6.62
CA LEU A 212 11.23 4.93 7.14
C LEU A 212 11.36 3.83 8.18
N ASP A 213 12.29 2.90 7.96
CA ASP A 213 12.75 1.92 8.95
C ASP A 213 13.83 2.53 9.85
N ARG A 214 13.47 2.94 11.07
CA ARG A 214 14.37 3.62 12.01
C ARG A 214 15.47 2.72 12.57
N GLN A 215 15.34 1.40 12.42
CA GLN A 215 16.33 0.42 12.90
C GLN A 215 17.22 -0.10 11.76
N HIS A 216 17.03 0.38 10.54
CA HIS A 216 17.78 -0.11 9.39
C HIS A 216 19.26 0.31 9.43
N CYS A 217 20.14 -0.63 9.10
CA CYS A 217 21.58 -0.38 8.94
C CYS A 217 21.96 -0.46 7.45
N PRO A 218 22.36 0.67 6.82
CA PRO A 218 22.72 0.71 5.39
C PRO A 218 23.93 -0.16 5.02
N TYR A 219 24.77 -0.48 6.00
CA TYR A 219 26.04 -1.22 5.82
C TYR A 219 25.89 -2.73 6.08
N ALA A 220 24.72 -3.18 6.49
CA ALA A 220 24.44 -4.58 6.71
C ALA A 220 23.79 -5.19 5.48
N GLU A 221 24.11 -6.45 5.19
CA GLU A 221 23.39 -7.23 4.18
C GLU A 221 21.92 -7.42 4.60
N GLU A 222 21.00 -7.14 3.69
CA GLU A 222 19.57 -7.35 3.94
C GLU A 222 19.24 -8.84 3.91
N ARG A 223 18.98 -9.41 5.09
CA ARG A 223 18.57 -10.82 5.23
C ARG A 223 17.07 -11.05 5.05
N GLN A 224 16.29 -9.97 5.09
CA GLN A 224 14.83 -10.02 5.16
C GLN A 224 14.23 -8.97 4.24
N GLN A 225 13.24 -9.40 3.45
CA GLN A 225 12.49 -8.51 2.59
C GLN A 225 11.51 -7.67 3.39
N ILE A 226 11.30 -6.45 2.93
CA ILE A 226 10.26 -5.56 3.41
C ILE A 226 8.96 -5.96 2.71
N HIS A 227 7.95 -6.28 3.51
CA HIS A 227 6.60 -6.56 3.05
C HIS A 227 5.70 -5.37 3.39
N VAL A 228 5.26 -4.66 2.37
CA VAL A 228 4.33 -3.54 2.48
C VAL A 228 2.96 -4.02 2.05
N THR A 229 1.94 -3.82 2.90
CA THR A 229 0.53 -4.03 2.57
C THR A 229 -0.23 -2.71 2.73
N VAL A 230 -0.82 -2.25 1.64
CA VAL A 230 -1.67 -1.07 1.56
C VAL A 230 -3.12 -1.53 1.52
N PHE A 231 -3.88 -1.18 2.56
CA PHE A 231 -5.33 -1.35 2.60
C PHE A 231 -5.96 -0.07 2.06
N VAL A 232 -6.71 -0.17 0.97
CA VAL A 232 -7.43 0.96 0.37
C VAL A 232 -8.93 0.74 0.54
N ARG A 233 -9.65 1.82 0.83
CA ARG A 233 -11.11 1.81 0.93
C ARG A 233 -11.76 2.83 0.02
N THR A 234 -12.98 2.55 -0.41
CA THR A 234 -13.86 3.48 -1.12
C THR A 234 -14.84 4.17 -0.16
N ASP A 235 -15.59 5.14 -0.66
CA ASP A 235 -16.65 5.82 0.11
C ASP A 235 -17.86 4.90 0.35
N ASP A 236 -18.06 3.90 -0.51
CA ASP A 236 -19.04 2.82 -0.40
C ASP A 236 -18.56 1.64 0.48
N PHE A 237 -17.53 1.88 1.32
CA PHE A 237 -17.02 0.96 2.34
C PHE A 237 -16.45 -0.37 1.79
N LEU A 238 -16.19 -0.47 0.49
CA LEU A 238 -15.41 -1.57 -0.07
C LEU A 238 -13.93 -1.40 0.32
N LEU A 239 -13.33 -2.48 0.83
CA LEU A 239 -11.92 -2.58 1.18
C LEU A 239 -11.21 -3.57 0.26
N GLU A 240 -10.02 -3.20 -0.19
CA GLU A 240 -9.08 -4.10 -0.87
C GLU A 240 -7.68 -3.92 -0.29
N SER A 241 -6.90 -5.00 -0.29
CA SER A 241 -5.51 -5.00 0.15
C SER A 241 -4.57 -5.28 -1.02
N TYR A 242 -3.46 -4.55 -1.06
CA TYR A 242 -2.42 -4.70 -2.07
C TYR A 242 -1.07 -4.80 -1.39
N SER A 243 -0.28 -5.79 -1.77
CA SER A 243 0.99 -6.05 -1.11
C SER A 243 2.14 -6.11 -2.10
N LYS A 244 3.33 -5.73 -1.63
CA LYS A 244 4.59 -5.89 -2.36
C LYS A 244 5.70 -6.31 -1.41
N LEU A 245 6.56 -7.19 -1.89
CA LEU A 245 7.73 -7.72 -1.18
C LEU A 245 8.99 -7.31 -1.95
N PHE A 246 9.97 -6.73 -1.27
CA PHE A 246 11.21 -6.27 -1.89
C PHE A 246 12.37 -6.11 -0.88
N TYR A 247 13.60 -6.12 -1.37
CA TYR A 247 14.76 -5.53 -0.68
C TYR A 247 14.95 -4.08 -1.11
N LEU A 248 15.59 -3.23 -0.30
CA LEU A 248 15.93 -1.86 -0.71
C LEU A 248 16.87 -1.87 -1.92
N ALA A 249 17.80 -2.85 -1.97
CA ALA A 249 18.69 -3.06 -3.12
C ALA A 249 17.98 -3.29 -4.46
N GLU A 250 16.76 -3.84 -4.45
CA GLU A 250 15.97 -4.08 -5.66
C GLU A 250 15.23 -2.82 -6.15
N ILE A 251 14.91 -1.92 -5.22
CA ILE A 251 14.09 -0.73 -5.49
C ILE A 251 14.90 0.57 -5.48
N VAL A 252 16.20 0.51 -5.20
CA VAL A 252 17.05 1.71 -5.18
C VAL A 252 17.15 2.35 -6.57
N LYS A 253 16.99 3.65 -6.60
CA LYS A 253 17.08 4.51 -7.77
C LYS A 253 17.75 5.82 -7.33
N PRO A 254 19.06 6.00 -7.59
CA PRO A 254 19.77 7.21 -7.19
C PRO A 254 19.10 8.47 -7.74
N ASP A 255 19.31 9.59 -7.07
CA ASP A 255 18.88 10.89 -7.61
C ASP A 255 19.69 11.31 -8.84
N LYS A 256 19.20 12.37 -9.48
CA LYS A 256 19.89 13.08 -10.56
C LYS A 256 21.27 13.56 -10.11
N VAL A 257 22.30 13.25 -10.89
CA VAL A 257 23.66 13.76 -10.65
C VAL A 257 23.75 15.25 -10.95
N LYS A 258 24.62 15.98 -10.28
CA LYS A 258 24.93 17.38 -10.63
C LYS A 258 26.06 17.36 -11.65
N ILE A 259 25.85 17.96 -12.82
CA ILE A 259 26.84 18.02 -13.90
C ILE A 259 27.28 19.46 -14.16
N GLY A 260 28.59 19.66 -14.25
CA GLY A 260 29.25 20.94 -14.49
C GLY A 260 30.19 20.90 -15.68
N LYS A 261 30.55 22.10 -16.18
CA LYS A 261 31.66 22.25 -17.13
C LYS A 261 32.90 22.67 -16.38
N VAL A 262 33.98 21.92 -16.55
CA VAL A 262 35.30 22.36 -16.14
C VAL A 262 35.85 23.31 -17.19
N ASN A 263 35.76 22.92 -18.46
CA ASN A 263 36.16 23.74 -19.62
C ASN A 263 35.39 23.30 -20.88
N LYS A 264 35.81 23.74 -22.07
CA LYS A 264 35.15 23.39 -23.34
C LYS A 264 35.29 21.91 -23.74
N THR A 265 36.24 21.19 -23.14
CA THR A 265 36.62 19.82 -23.52
C THR A 265 36.43 18.81 -22.39
N VAL A 266 36.04 19.24 -21.19
CA VAL A 266 35.87 18.39 -20.01
C VAL A 266 34.62 18.79 -19.24
N VAL A 267 33.80 17.79 -18.93
CA VAL A 267 32.70 17.88 -17.98
C VAL A 267 33.04 17.09 -16.73
N GLU A 268 32.44 17.51 -15.63
CA GLU A 268 32.52 16.82 -14.35
C GLU A 268 31.12 16.61 -13.79
N TRP A 269 30.96 15.60 -12.93
CA TRP A 269 29.74 15.41 -12.16
C TRP A 269 30.08 15.02 -10.73
N SER A 270 29.12 15.23 -9.83
CA SER A 270 29.21 14.75 -8.45
C SER A 270 28.17 13.67 -8.19
N TYR A 271 28.45 12.86 -7.17
CA TYR A 271 27.42 12.02 -6.57
C TYR A 271 26.22 12.88 -6.13
N PRO A 272 24.99 12.34 -6.18
CA PRO A 272 23.83 13.00 -5.59
C PRO A 272 24.02 13.19 -4.09
N SER A 273 23.59 14.33 -3.54
CA SER A 273 23.72 14.61 -2.11
C SER A 273 22.87 13.70 -1.23
N SER A 274 21.85 13.05 -1.80
CA SER A 274 20.99 12.08 -1.13
C SER A 274 21.58 10.66 -1.11
N TRP A 275 22.65 10.39 -1.87
CA TRP A 275 23.26 9.06 -1.92
C TRP A 275 24.08 8.75 -0.65
N ASN A 276 24.17 7.47 -0.27
CA ASN A 276 24.90 7.06 0.92
C ASN A 276 26.40 7.36 0.82
N THR A 277 27.01 7.58 1.98
CA THR A 277 28.45 7.78 2.15
C THR A 277 29.04 6.72 3.09
N PRO A 278 30.32 6.34 2.96
CA PRO A 278 31.28 6.83 1.97
C PRO A 278 31.07 6.20 0.58
N TYR A 279 31.42 6.92 -0.49
CA TYR A 279 31.25 6.46 -1.87
C TYR A 279 32.14 5.27 -2.24
N SER A 280 33.20 5.02 -1.46
CA SER A 280 34.00 3.80 -1.57
C SER A 280 33.22 2.55 -1.18
N TYR A 281 32.26 2.68 -0.27
CA TYR A 281 31.39 1.58 0.16
C TYR A 281 30.10 1.51 -0.67
N PHE A 282 29.55 2.65 -1.06
CA PHE A 282 28.37 2.75 -1.93
C PHE A 282 28.73 3.30 -3.32
N PRO A 283 29.50 2.54 -4.14
CA PRO A 283 29.92 3.03 -5.44
C PRO A 283 28.75 3.11 -6.43
N LEU A 284 28.69 4.20 -7.18
CA LEU A 284 27.80 4.34 -8.33
C LEU A 284 28.53 3.99 -9.62
N THR A 285 27.79 3.43 -10.57
CA THR A 285 28.16 3.35 -11.98
C THR A 285 27.41 4.44 -12.75
N PHE A 286 28.13 5.13 -13.62
CA PHE A 286 27.59 6.21 -14.43
C PHE A 286 27.43 5.78 -15.88
N GLN A 287 26.41 6.33 -16.53
CA GLN A 287 26.25 6.20 -17.97
C GLN A 287 26.25 7.59 -18.60
N ILE A 288 27.11 7.78 -19.61
CA ILE A 288 27.39 9.08 -20.22
C ILE A 288 27.07 9.01 -21.71
N SER A 289 26.32 9.99 -22.22
CA SER A 289 26.05 10.12 -23.66
C SER A 289 26.43 11.51 -24.17
N GLN A 290 27.05 11.56 -25.35
CA GLN A 290 27.47 12.81 -26.00
C GLN A 290 26.64 13.05 -27.26
N LEU A 291 25.97 14.18 -27.32
CA LEU A 291 25.05 14.52 -28.41
C LEU A 291 25.70 15.46 -29.43
N ARG A 292 25.66 15.05 -30.70
CA ARG A 292 26.14 15.82 -31.87
C ARG A 292 24.94 16.15 -32.77
N GLY A 293 24.81 17.41 -33.21
CA GLY A 293 23.80 17.83 -34.21
C GLY A 293 22.91 19.00 -33.79
N ARG A 294 22.08 19.51 -34.74
CA ARG A 294 21.05 20.53 -34.46
C ARG A 294 19.86 19.84 -33.79
N CYS A 295 19.73 20.01 -32.49
CA CYS A 295 18.50 19.65 -31.80
C CYS A 295 17.49 20.79 -32.03
N ARG A 296 16.28 20.47 -32.53
CA ARG A 296 15.19 21.44 -32.82
C ARG A 296 14.15 21.54 -31.68
N LYS A 297 14.24 20.72 -30.64
CA LYS A 297 13.34 20.66 -29.46
C LYS A 297 14.13 20.34 -28.18
N CYS A 298 14.90 21.31 -27.65
CA CYS A 298 16.02 20.98 -26.74
C CYS A 298 15.81 21.29 -25.28
N GLU A 299 14.61 21.54 -24.77
CA GLU A 299 14.44 21.70 -23.31
C GLU A 299 14.95 20.46 -22.55
N SER A 300 14.81 19.26 -23.13
CA SER A 300 15.31 18.01 -22.56
C SER A 300 16.06 17.15 -23.61
N PRO A 301 17.37 17.40 -23.85
CA PRO A 301 18.12 16.73 -24.92
C PRO A 301 18.34 15.22 -24.71
N CYS A 302 18.03 14.69 -23.52
CA CYS A 302 18.36 13.32 -23.12
C CYS A 302 17.16 12.36 -23.13
N THR A 303 15.94 12.83 -23.41
CA THR A 303 14.70 12.05 -23.25
C THR A 303 14.60 10.87 -24.23
N ASP A 304 15.15 11.00 -25.44
CA ASP A 304 15.06 9.98 -26.49
C ASP A 304 16.35 9.16 -26.66
N LEU A 305 17.25 9.17 -25.67
CA LEU A 305 18.53 8.49 -25.77
C LEU A 305 18.38 6.96 -25.71
N LYS A 306 18.77 6.28 -26.80
CA LYS A 306 18.93 4.83 -26.80
C LYS A 306 20.18 4.43 -26.00
N PRO A 307 20.10 3.46 -25.06
CA PRO A 307 21.22 3.08 -24.19
C PRO A 307 22.49 2.64 -24.93
N SER A 308 22.37 2.07 -26.13
CA SER A 308 23.49 1.55 -26.93
C SER A 308 24.49 2.61 -27.41
N LYS A 309 24.17 3.90 -27.28
CA LYS A 309 25.05 5.02 -27.66
C LYS A 309 25.77 5.66 -26.48
N ALA A 310 25.69 5.08 -25.29
CA ALA A 310 26.23 5.67 -24.08
C ALA A 310 27.39 4.83 -23.52
N TRP A 311 28.37 5.51 -22.93
CA TRP A 311 29.53 4.89 -22.28
C TRP A 311 29.22 4.65 -20.80
N THR A 312 29.56 3.45 -20.32
CA THR A 312 29.51 3.13 -18.89
C THR A 312 30.85 3.45 -18.25
N VAL A 313 30.83 4.17 -17.14
CA VAL A 313 32.00 4.55 -16.35
C VAL A 313 31.73 4.17 -14.91
N HIS A 314 32.53 3.26 -14.36
CA HIS A 314 32.48 2.93 -12.95
C HIS A 314 33.10 4.05 -12.12
N SER A 315 32.67 4.20 -10.86
CA SER A 315 33.20 5.23 -9.98
C SER A 315 34.73 5.22 -9.94
N THR A 316 35.33 6.36 -10.27
CA THR A 316 36.75 6.66 -10.09
C THR A 316 36.90 7.80 -9.08
N ASP A 317 38.08 7.99 -8.51
CA ASP A 317 38.38 9.10 -7.58
C ASP A 317 38.05 10.48 -8.19
N ILE A 318 38.01 10.56 -9.53
CA ILE A 318 37.70 11.77 -10.29
C ILE A 318 36.53 11.49 -11.24
N CYS A 319 35.38 12.10 -10.99
CA CYS A 319 34.19 12.01 -11.84
C CYS A 319 34.26 13.01 -13.00
N GLN A 320 35.15 12.76 -13.97
CA GLN A 320 35.36 13.61 -15.14
C GLN A 320 35.30 12.83 -16.46
N PHE A 321 34.90 13.51 -17.54
CA PHE A 321 34.86 12.90 -18.85
C PHE A 321 35.24 13.87 -19.97
N LYS A 322 36.08 13.38 -20.89
CA LYS A 322 36.52 14.16 -22.05
C LYS A 322 35.43 14.24 -23.11
N VAL A 323 35.14 15.47 -23.51
CA VAL A 323 34.17 15.81 -24.53
C VAL A 323 34.83 15.83 -25.90
N LYS A 324 34.24 15.13 -26.86
CA LYS A 324 34.70 15.11 -28.26
C LYS A 324 34.34 16.42 -28.98
N HIS A 325 35.10 16.77 -30.02
CA HIS A 325 34.83 17.93 -30.85
C HIS A 325 33.40 17.88 -31.47
N LYS A 326 32.77 19.05 -31.65
CA LYS A 326 31.39 19.25 -32.16
C LYS A 326 30.24 18.71 -31.29
N VAL A 327 30.51 18.32 -30.05
CA VAL A 327 29.45 17.92 -29.10
C VAL A 327 28.75 19.17 -28.57
N ARG A 328 27.42 19.13 -28.52
CA ARG A 328 26.59 20.26 -28.07
C ARG A 328 26.00 20.06 -26.70
N ALA A 329 25.82 18.82 -26.26
CA ALA A 329 25.35 18.50 -24.92
C ALA A 329 25.92 17.16 -24.45
N VAL A 330 26.10 17.03 -23.13
CA VAL A 330 26.46 15.78 -22.48
C VAL A 330 25.36 15.42 -21.50
N CYS A 331 24.95 14.15 -21.52
CA CYS A 331 23.95 13.58 -20.63
C CYS A 331 24.61 12.58 -19.69
N VAL A 332 24.27 12.60 -18.41
CA VAL A 332 24.79 11.66 -17.39
C VAL A 332 23.65 11.17 -16.49
N ARG A 333 23.66 9.89 -16.17
CA ARG A 333 22.83 9.25 -15.15
C ARG A 333 23.64 8.23 -14.35
N ALA A 334 23.11 7.80 -13.21
CA ALA A 334 23.79 6.92 -12.27
C ALA A 334 22.93 5.70 -11.91
N LYS A 335 23.56 4.62 -11.48
CA LYS A 335 22.96 3.40 -10.93
C LYS A 335 23.91 2.86 -9.86
N ASP A 336 23.39 2.12 -8.89
CA ASP A 336 24.24 1.33 -7.99
C ASP A 336 25.20 0.42 -8.78
N ALA A 337 26.48 0.35 -8.38
CA ALA A 337 27.47 -0.47 -9.08
C ALA A 337 27.48 -1.95 -8.66
N LEU A 338 26.89 -2.27 -7.51
CA LEU A 338 26.94 -3.59 -6.87
C LEU A 338 25.62 -4.36 -7.04
N CYS A 339 24.51 -3.65 -7.22
CA CYS A 339 23.17 -4.24 -7.34
C CYS A 339 22.53 -3.97 -8.71
N ASP A 340 21.69 -4.91 -9.16
CA ASP A 340 20.89 -4.72 -10.37
C ASP A 340 19.66 -3.85 -10.12
N SER A 341 19.91 -2.56 -9.86
CA SER A 341 18.90 -1.57 -9.51
C SER A 341 18.50 -0.65 -10.67
N GLN A 342 17.65 0.35 -10.39
CA GLN A 342 17.17 1.29 -11.39
C GLN A 342 18.19 2.39 -11.69
N TRP A 343 18.23 2.82 -12.96
CA TRP A 343 18.98 4.01 -13.36
C TRP A 343 18.25 5.28 -12.91
N SER A 344 19.02 6.26 -12.46
CA SER A 344 18.53 7.62 -12.23
C SER A 344 18.10 8.29 -13.53
N GLU A 345 17.33 9.37 -13.38
CA GLU A 345 16.94 10.21 -14.51
C GLU A 345 18.17 10.88 -15.14
N TRP A 346 18.13 11.08 -16.46
CA TRP A 346 19.19 11.80 -17.15
C TRP A 346 19.29 13.26 -16.69
N THR A 347 20.51 13.71 -16.46
CA THR A 347 20.88 15.12 -16.31
C THR A 347 21.76 15.55 -17.45
N HIS A 348 21.85 16.85 -17.70
CA HIS A 348 22.59 17.33 -18.87
C HIS A 348 23.23 18.70 -18.69
N VAL A 349 24.29 18.91 -19.46
CA VAL A 349 24.91 20.21 -19.64
C VAL A 349 25.05 20.52 -21.12
N ARG A 350 24.65 21.73 -21.53
CA ARG A 350 24.82 22.22 -22.91
C ARG A 350 26.16 22.92 -23.04
N LEU A 351 26.94 22.57 -24.06
CA LEU A 351 28.29 23.09 -24.29
C LEU A 351 28.33 24.33 -25.18
N VAL A 352 27.23 24.67 -25.84
CA VAL A 352 27.09 25.87 -26.69
C VAL A 352 26.43 26.98 -25.87
N THR A 353 26.93 28.21 -25.97
CA THR A 353 26.27 29.40 -25.41
C THR A 353 24.90 29.61 -26.08
N PRO A 354 23.85 30.01 -25.34
CA PRO A 354 22.65 30.54 -25.98
C PRO A 354 23.07 31.77 -26.79
N ILE A 355 22.68 31.82 -28.06
CA ILE A 355 22.81 33.01 -28.90
C ILE A 355 21.70 33.96 -28.51
#